data_AF-A0A5J5ACD0-F1
#
_entry.id   AF-A0A5J5ACD0-F1
#
_cell.length_a   1.000
_cell.length_b   1.000
_cell.length_c   1.000
_cell.angle_alpha   90.00
_cell.angle_beta   90.00
_cell.angle_gamma   90.00
#
_symmetry.space_group_name_H-M   'P 1'
#
loop_
_entity.id
_entity.type
_entity.pdbx_description
1 polymer ?
#
loop_
_entity_poly.entity_id
_entity_poly.type
_entity_poly.pdbx_seq_one_letter_code
_entity_poly.pdbx_strand_id
1 'polypeptide(L)'
;MPLKGLMHVPSYVLRLLEFKLKHISEPFKLTFRWDVSCIDQLPDYMKLCYEALLDVYEEIEEEMAKQGNLYRVHYAKGAIKQLARAYFVEAKWFQEEKTPTMEEYMDNAIVTSGYYMLTATSFVGMGEIVTKETFDWVFSAPKIVRASAIICRLMDDMISREFEQKRGHVASAIECYMKQHGVADAW
;
A
#
# COMPACT_ATOMS: atom_id res chain seq x y z
N MET A 1 20.96 -34.89 -20.83
CA MET A 1 20.14 -35.23 -19.65
C MET A 1 19.08 -34.15 -19.51
N PRO A 2 17.80 -34.39 -19.81
CA PRO A 2 16.80 -33.33 -19.89
C PRO A 2 16.13 -33.07 -18.54
N LEU A 3 15.90 -31.79 -18.24
CA LEU A 3 15.15 -31.26 -17.11
C LEU A 3 13.70 -31.78 -17.14
N LYS A 4 13.36 -32.72 -16.25
CA LYS A 4 11.98 -33.12 -15.94
C LYS A 4 11.74 -32.85 -14.46
N GLY A 5 11.04 -31.77 -14.15
CA GLY A 5 10.72 -31.41 -12.77
C GLY A 5 9.91 -30.12 -12.62
N LEU A 6 9.09 -29.74 -13.60
CA LEU A 6 8.03 -28.77 -13.36
C LEU A 6 6.82 -29.55 -12.84
N MET A 7 6.59 -29.49 -11.53
CA MET A 7 5.38 -30.01 -10.90
C MET A 7 4.18 -29.34 -11.56
N HIS A 8 3.34 -30.15 -12.23
CA HIS A 8 2.10 -29.68 -12.82
C HIS A 8 1.15 -29.30 -11.68
N VAL A 9 0.94 -28.01 -11.45
CA VAL A 9 -0.03 -27.53 -10.46
C VAL A 9 -1.43 -27.99 -10.91
N PRO A 10 -2.18 -28.73 -10.07
CA PRO A 10 -3.50 -29.22 -10.46
C PRO A 10 -4.48 -28.06 -10.71
N SER A 11 -5.34 -28.20 -11.72
CA SER A 11 -6.25 -27.14 -12.19
C SER A 11 -7.27 -26.66 -11.14
N TYR A 12 -7.53 -27.45 -10.10
CA TYR A 12 -8.37 -27.04 -8.97
C TYR A 12 -7.63 -26.10 -8.01
N VAL A 13 -6.31 -26.26 -7.84
CA VAL A 13 -5.48 -25.34 -7.04
C VAL A 13 -5.38 -23.99 -7.74
N LEU A 14 -5.17 -23.97 -9.05
CA LEU A 14 -5.18 -22.75 -9.86
C LEU A 14 -6.52 -22.01 -9.76
N ARG A 15 -7.66 -22.71 -9.86
CA ARG A 15 -8.99 -22.10 -9.69
C ARG A 15 -9.24 -21.57 -8.28
N LEU A 16 -8.72 -22.25 -7.24
CA LEU A 16 -8.81 -21.76 -5.86
C LEU A 16 -7.96 -20.51 -5.65
N LEU A 17 -6.76 -20.46 -6.23
CA LEU A 17 -5.89 -19.29 -6.21
C LEU A 17 -6.52 -18.12 -6.96
N GLU A 18 -7.06 -18.35 -8.16
CA GLU A 18 -7.78 -17.32 -8.93
C GLU A 18 -9.01 -16.80 -8.17
N PHE A 19 -9.75 -17.68 -7.49
CA PHE A 19 -10.89 -17.30 -6.67
C PHE A 19 -10.48 -16.44 -5.46
N LYS A 20 -9.44 -16.86 -4.71
CA LYS A 20 -8.89 -16.08 -3.59
C LYS A 20 -8.31 -14.74 -4.07
N LEU A 21 -7.60 -14.72 -5.19
CA LEU A 21 -7.08 -13.51 -5.83
C LEU A 21 -8.21 -12.59 -6.23
N LYS A 22 -9.32 -13.10 -6.78
CA LYS A 22 -10.48 -12.28 -7.14
C LYS A 22 -11.14 -11.66 -5.90
N HIS A 23 -11.32 -12.45 -4.84
CA HIS A 23 -11.93 -11.97 -3.59
C HIS A 23 -11.12 -10.91 -2.85
N ILE A 24 -9.79 -10.94 -2.96
CA ILE A 24 -8.93 -9.87 -2.43
C ILE A 24 -8.81 -8.72 -3.44
N SER A 25 -8.61 -9.00 -4.72
CA SER A 25 -8.32 -7.96 -5.71
C SER A 25 -9.49 -7.06 -6.07
N GLU A 26 -10.72 -7.56 -6.09
CA GLU A 26 -11.88 -6.73 -6.45
C GLU A 26 -12.15 -5.60 -5.45
N PRO A 27 -12.15 -5.85 -4.12
CA PRO A 27 -12.26 -4.77 -3.14
C PRO A 27 -11.19 -3.68 -3.30
N PHE A 28 -9.92 -4.06 -3.48
CA PHE A 28 -8.84 -3.08 -3.70
C PHE A 28 -9.04 -2.30 -5.00
N LYS A 29 -9.45 -2.95 -6.10
CA LYS A 29 -9.72 -2.26 -7.38
C LYS A 29 -10.83 -1.22 -7.26
N LEU A 30 -11.87 -1.53 -6.49
CA LEU A 30 -12.99 -0.63 -6.23
C LEU A 30 -12.53 0.61 -5.46
N THR A 31 -11.65 0.47 -4.46
CA THR A 31 -11.10 1.64 -3.74
C THR A 31 -10.32 2.59 -4.64
N PHE A 32 -9.77 2.13 -5.77
CA PHE A 32 -9.06 2.99 -6.74
C PHE A 32 -10.00 3.93 -7.51
N ARG A 33 -11.28 3.57 -7.64
CA ARG A 33 -12.26 4.37 -8.37
C ARG A 33 -12.59 5.66 -7.62
N TRP A 34 -12.56 5.64 -6.29
CA TRP A 34 -12.90 6.78 -5.43
C TRP A 34 -14.34 7.24 -5.69
N ASP A 35 -15.28 6.32 -5.50
CA ASP A 35 -16.66 6.48 -5.93
C ASP A 35 -17.59 5.80 -4.92
N VAL A 36 -18.58 6.54 -4.43
CA VAL A 36 -19.60 6.08 -3.45
C VAL A 36 -20.35 4.86 -3.98
N SER A 37 -20.58 4.76 -5.29
CA SER A 37 -21.25 3.61 -5.92
C SER A 37 -20.48 2.28 -5.79
N CYS A 38 -19.21 2.35 -5.38
CA CYS A 38 -18.40 1.16 -5.11
C CYS A 38 -18.66 0.56 -3.72
N ILE A 39 -19.25 1.30 -2.77
CA ILE A 39 -19.47 0.83 -1.39
C ILE A 39 -20.29 -0.47 -1.37
N ASP A 40 -21.38 -0.53 -2.12
CA ASP A 40 -22.26 -1.72 -2.16
C ASP A 40 -21.57 -2.97 -2.69
N GLN A 41 -20.49 -2.81 -3.46
CA GLN A 41 -19.70 -3.88 -4.05
C GLN A 41 -18.55 -4.35 -3.14
N LEU A 42 -18.27 -3.63 -2.05
CA LEU A 42 -17.25 -4.00 -1.08
C LEU A 42 -17.76 -5.05 -0.09
N PRO A 43 -16.87 -5.86 0.51
CA PRO A 43 -17.20 -6.70 1.65
C PRO A 43 -17.72 -5.83 2.82
N ASP A 44 -18.68 -6.35 3.58
CA ASP A 44 -19.36 -5.58 4.65
C ASP A 44 -18.38 -4.97 5.67
N TYR A 45 -17.30 -5.68 5.99
CA TYR A 45 -16.28 -5.19 6.93
C TYR A 45 -15.50 -3.96 6.42
N MET A 46 -15.48 -3.71 5.11
CA MET A 46 -14.76 -2.57 4.52
C MET A 46 -15.67 -1.36 4.28
N LYS A 47 -16.99 -1.57 4.17
CA LYS A 47 -17.95 -0.52 3.80
C LYS A 47 -17.84 0.69 4.72
N LEU A 48 -17.90 0.45 6.04
CA LEU A 48 -17.82 1.51 7.05
C LEU A 48 -16.51 2.32 6.94
N CYS A 49 -15.38 1.65 6.78
CA CYS A 49 -14.08 2.34 6.66
C CYS A 49 -13.96 3.13 5.35
N TYR A 50 -14.51 2.61 4.25
CA TYR A 50 -14.45 3.28 2.96
C TYR A 50 -15.41 4.48 2.89
N GLU A 51 -16.61 4.36 3.45
CA GLU A 51 -17.57 5.46 3.61
C GLU A 51 -16.97 6.59 4.45
N ALA A 52 -16.46 6.29 5.65
CA ALA A 52 -15.80 7.29 6.50
C ALA A 52 -14.60 7.96 5.81
N LEU A 53 -13.86 7.23 4.96
CA LEU A 53 -12.78 7.81 4.17
C LEU A 53 -13.31 8.79 3.11
N LEU A 54 -14.40 8.45 2.42
CA LEU A 54 -15.00 9.32 1.42
C LEU A 54 -15.58 10.58 2.07
N ASP A 55 -16.29 10.44 3.19
CA ASP A 55 -16.89 11.56 3.93
C ASP A 55 -15.82 12.58 4.37
N VAL A 56 -14.72 12.10 4.97
CA VAL A 56 -13.60 12.98 5.38
C VAL A 56 -13.04 13.75 4.17
N TYR A 57 -12.92 13.09 3.01
CA TYR A 57 -12.41 13.75 1.82
C TYR A 57 -13.42 14.71 1.20
N GLU A 58 -14.72 14.44 1.29
CA GLU A 58 -15.77 15.36 0.87
C GLU A 58 -15.75 16.63 1.71
N GLU A 59 -15.67 16.52 3.05
CA GLU A 59 -15.50 17.67 3.95
C GLU A 59 -14.25 18.50 3.60
N ILE A 60 -13.12 17.84 3.34
CA ILE A 60 -11.89 18.52 2.92
C ILE A 60 -12.07 19.20 1.56
N GLU A 61 -12.77 18.59 0.59
CA GLU A 61 -13.06 19.20 -0.71
C GLU A 61 -13.91 20.45 -0.58
N GLU A 62 -14.95 20.42 0.26
CA GLU A 62 -15.79 21.60 0.53
C GLU A 62 -14.97 22.76 1.10
N GLU A 63 -14.12 22.49 2.10
CA GLU A 63 -13.26 23.52 2.71
C GLU A 63 -12.21 24.06 1.72
N MET A 64 -11.58 23.19 0.93
CA MET A 64 -10.59 23.61 -0.05
C MET A 64 -11.21 24.34 -1.25
N ALA A 65 -12.44 24.01 -1.63
CA ALA A 65 -13.17 24.71 -2.69
C ALA A 65 -13.44 26.17 -2.32
N LYS A 66 -13.81 26.46 -1.06
CA LYS A 66 -14.01 27.83 -0.54
C LYS A 66 -12.76 28.70 -0.68
N GLN A 67 -11.58 28.09 -0.66
CA GLN A 67 -10.28 28.76 -0.74
C GLN A 67 -9.68 28.75 -2.16
N GLY A 68 -10.38 28.19 -3.16
CA GLY A 68 -9.85 28.04 -4.52
C GLY A 68 -8.73 26.99 -4.64
N ASN A 69 -8.58 26.13 -3.63
CA ASN A 69 -7.47 25.18 -3.47
C ASN A 69 -7.87 23.72 -3.72
N LEU A 70 -8.97 23.47 -4.44
CA LEU A 70 -9.50 22.12 -4.68
C LEU A 70 -8.47 21.16 -5.31
N TYR A 71 -7.54 21.68 -6.12
CA TYR A 71 -6.47 20.89 -6.73
C TYR A 71 -5.59 20.15 -5.71
N ARG A 72 -5.45 20.68 -4.48
CA ARG A 72 -4.68 20.04 -3.40
C ARG A 72 -5.26 18.70 -3.00
N VAL A 73 -6.59 18.60 -3.02
CA VAL A 73 -7.29 17.35 -2.66
C VAL A 73 -7.09 16.28 -3.72
N HIS A 74 -6.95 16.65 -4.99
CA HIS A 74 -6.61 15.70 -6.06
C HIS A 74 -5.23 15.04 -5.84
N TYR A 75 -4.25 15.79 -5.35
CA TYR A 75 -2.94 15.22 -4.97
C TYR A 75 -3.07 14.24 -3.79
N ALA A 76 -3.82 14.60 -2.75
CA ALA A 76 -4.03 13.73 -1.60
C ALA A 76 -4.79 12.44 -1.97
N LYS A 77 -5.88 12.54 -2.76
CA LYS A 77 -6.59 11.36 -3.32
C LYS A 77 -5.65 10.51 -4.17
N GLY A 78 -4.78 11.14 -4.97
CA GLY A 78 -3.75 10.45 -5.74
C GLY A 78 -2.79 9.64 -4.87
N ALA A 79 -2.34 10.21 -3.76
CA ALA A 79 -1.44 9.53 -2.82
C ALA A 79 -2.10 8.31 -2.15
N ILE A 80 -3.38 8.40 -1.75
CA ILE A 80 -4.11 7.24 -1.22
C ILE A 80 -4.28 6.16 -2.27
N LYS A 81 -4.60 6.53 -3.52
CA LYS A 81 -4.68 5.56 -4.62
C LYS A 81 -3.34 4.83 -4.84
N GLN A 82 -2.22 5.53 -4.74
CA GLN A 82 -0.88 4.90 -4.81
C GLN A 82 -0.65 3.95 -3.64
N LEU A 83 -0.98 4.38 -2.41
CA LEU A 83 -0.87 3.55 -1.21
C LEU A 83 -1.71 2.28 -1.32
N ALA A 84 -2.97 2.39 -1.72
CA ALA A 84 -3.87 1.25 -1.89
C ALA A 84 -3.36 0.27 -2.96
N ARG A 85 -2.74 0.77 -4.04
CA ARG A 85 -2.10 -0.08 -5.06
C ARG A 85 -0.88 -0.83 -4.50
N ALA A 86 -0.09 -0.18 -3.67
CA ALA A 86 1.08 -0.79 -3.04
C ALA A 86 0.67 -1.86 -2.01
N TYR A 87 -0.37 -1.62 -1.21
CA TYR A 87 -0.95 -2.67 -0.35
C TYR A 87 -1.50 -3.84 -1.16
N PHE A 88 -2.08 -3.59 -2.33
CA PHE A 88 -2.54 -4.66 -3.21
C PHE A 88 -1.38 -5.53 -3.73
N VAL A 89 -0.18 -4.97 -3.93
CA VAL A 89 1.03 -5.75 -4.26
C VAL A 89 1.43 -6.66 -3.10
N GLU A 90 1.43 -6.17 -1.86
CA GLU A 90 1.72 -7.00 -0.68
C GLU A 90 0.69 -8.12 -0.49
N ALA A 91 -0.59 -7.80 -0.70
CA ALA A 91 -1.66 -8.78 -0.63
C ALA A 91 -1.47 -9.91 -1.67
N LYS A 92 -0.99 -9.58 -2.87
CA LYS A 92 -0.60 -10.60 -3.87
C LYS A 92 0.57 -11.44 -3.41
N TRP A 93 1.64 -10.82 -2.91
CA TRP A 93 2.80 -11.56 -2.39
C TRP A 93 2.41 -12.53 -1.28
N PHE A 94 1.54 -12.09 -0.36
CA PHE A 94 1.02 -12.93 0.69
C PHE A 94 0.23 -14.14 0.13
N GLN A 95 -0.67 -13.91 -0.82
CA GLN A 95 -1.47 -14.99 -1.41
C GLN A 95 -0.67 -15.99 -2.25
N GLU A 96 0.36 -15.50 -2.95
CA GLU A 96 1.25 -16.32 -3.78
C GLU A 96 2.37 -16.99 -2.96
N GLU A 97 2.40 -16.76 -1.64
CA GLU A 97 3.49 -17.18 -0.75
C GLU A 97 4.87 -16.72 -1.28
N LYS A 98 4.88 -15.60 -2.00
CA LYS A 98 6.08 -15.02 -2.59
C LYS A 98 6.81 -14.20 -1.52
N THR A 99 8.06 -14.57 -1.24
CA THR A 99 9.02 -13.65 -0.62
C THR A 99 9.72 -12.86 -1.74
N PRO A 100 9.54 -11.54 -1.83
CA PRO A 100 10.28 -10.71 -2.78
C PRO A 100 11.78 -10.64 -2.43
N THR A 101 12.60 -10.12 -3.35
CA THR A 101 13.96 -9.69 -3.01
C THR A 101 13.90 -8.45 -2.13
N MET A 102 15.01 -8.11 -1.44
CA MET A 102 15.05 -6.91 -0.61
C MET A 102 14.82 -5.62 -1.42
N GLU A 103 15.28 -5.59 -2.68
CA GLU A 103 15.05 -4.47 -3.59
C GLU A 103 13.57 -4.37 -4.00
N GLU A 104 12.98 -5.48 -4.48
CA GLU A 104 11.55 -5.54 -4.83
C GLU A 104 10.67 -5.16 -3.62
N TYR A 105 11.02 -5.66 -2.43
CA TYR A 105 10.34 -5.34 -1.19
C TYR A 105 10.38 -3.84 -0.92
N MET A 106 11.59 -3.25 -0.84
CA MET A 106 11.77 -1.85 -0.45
C MET A 106 11.10 -0.86 -1.41
N ASP A 107 11.09 -1.15 -2.71
CA ASP A 107 10.42 -0.29 -3.69
C ASP A 107 8.91 -0.17 -3.42
N ASN A 108 8.27 -1.24 -2.94
CA ASN A 108 6.86 -1.21 -2.54
C ASN A 108 6.68 -0.73 -1.09
N ALA A 109 7.55 -1.19 -0.18
CA ALA A 109 7.46 -0.98 1.27
C ALA A 109 7.62 0.50 1.65
N ILE A 110 8.42 1.25 0.89
CA ILE A 110 8.53 2.71 1.04
C ILE A 110 7.18 3.40 0.82
N VAL A 111 6.36 2.91 -0.12
CA VAL A 111 5.02 3.45 -0.37
C VAL A 111 4.05 2.99 0.72
N THR A 112 4.05 1.70 1.08
CA THR A 112 3.15 1.15 2.12
C THR A 112 3.46 1.62 3.54
N SER A 113 4.64 2.18 3.78
CA SER A 113 4.93 2.96 5.01
C SER A 113 3.94 4.12 5.25
N GLY A 114 3.23 4.57 4.20
CA GLY A 114 2.23 5.63 4.29
C GLY A 114 2.79 7.04 4.37
N TYR A 115 4.11 7.23 4.48
CA TYR A 115 4.71 8.57 4.69
C TYR A 115 4.52 9.53 3.53
N TYR A 116 4.53 9.04 2.29
CA TYR A 116 4.21 9.85 1.10
C TYR A 116 2.77 10.35 1.14
N MET A 117 1.84 9.46 1.46
CA MET A 117 0.42 9.77 1.61
C MET A 117 0.18 10.75 2.78
N LEU A 118 0.81 10.51 3.93
CA LEU A 118 0.72 11.35 5.11
C LEU A 118 1.25 12.76 4.83
N THR A 119 2.39 12.88 4.16
CA THR A 119 2.99 14.17 3.78
C THR A 119 2.06 14.94 2.85
N ALA A 120 1.59 14.31 1.76
CA ALA A 120 0.68 14.95 0.80
C ALA A 120 -0.63 15.39 1.47
N THR A 121 -1.23 14.54 2.31
CA THR A 121 -2.48 14.85 3.01
C THR A 121 -2.30 15.97 4.02
N SER A 122 -1.19 15.99 4.76
CA SER A 122 -0.90 17.05 5.74
C SER A 122 -0.78 18.43 5.07
N PHE A 123 -0.22 18.49 3.86
CA PHE A 123 -0.04 19.75 3.13
C PHE A 123 -1.34 20.38 2.63
N VAL A 124 -2.43 19.61 2.52
CA VAL A 124 -3.72 20.15 2.03
C VAL A 124 -4.16 21.35 2.88
N GLY A 125 -4.08 21.23 4.20
CA GLY A 125 -4.55 22.24 5.16
C GLY A 125 -3.52 23.30 5.60
N MET A 126 -2.30 23.30 5.06
CA MET A 126 -1.21 24.18 5.55
C MET A 126 -1.27 25.63 5.04
N GLY A 127 -2.44 26.12 4.62
CA GLY A 127 -2.64 27.51 4.21
C GLY A 127 -1.83 27.93 2.99
N GLU A 128 -1.36 29.18 2.97
CA GLU A 128 -0.73 29.81 1.79
C GLU A 128 0.73 29.39 1.55
N ILE A 129 1.39 28.70 2.49
CA ILE A 129 2.78 28.25 2.29
C ILE A 129 2.87 27.11 1.26
N VAL A 130 1.76 26.41 1.02
CA VAL A 130 1.70 25.25 0.13
C VAL A 130 1.27 25.68 -1.26
N THR A 131 2.05 25.30 -2.25
CA THR A 131 1.76 25.51 -3.67
C THR A 131 1.70 24.19 -4.42
N LYS A 132 1.35 24.24 -5.70
CA LYS A 132 1.40 23.05 -6.57
C LYS A 132 2.82 22.44 -6.60
N GLU A 133 3.84 23.28 -6.64
CA GLU A 133 5.25 22.88 -6.62
C GLU A 133 5.61 22.13 -5.34
N THR A 134 4.97 22.46 -4.21
CA THR A 134 5.14 21.71 -2.96
C THR A 134 4.69 20.25 -3.12
N PHE A 135 3.53 20.02 -3.75
CA PHE A 135 3.05 18.66 -4.02
C PHE A 135 3.94 17.94 -5.03
N ASP A 136 4.26 18.58 -6.16
CA ASP A 136 5.16 18.01 -7.17
C ASP A 136 6.52 17.64 -6.56
N TRP A 137 7.03 18.46 -5.66
CA TRP A 137 8.24 18.17 -4.89
C TRP A 137 8.08 16.91 -4.02
N VAL A 138 6.98 16.73 -3.29
CA VAL A 138 6.73 15.49 -2.51
C VAL A 138 6.72 14.25 -3.40
N PHE A 139 6.03 14.32 -4.55
CA PHE A 139 5.93 13.19 -5.49
C PHE A 139 7.20 12.95 -6.28
N SER A 140 8.14 13.89 -6.31
CA SER A 140 9.50 13.68 -6.85
C SER A 140 10.37 12.78 -5.96
N ALA A 141 9.84 12.29 -4.84
CA ALA A 141 10.54 11.47 -3.85
C ALA A 141 11.82 12.14 -3.32
N PRO A 142 11.69 13.32 -2.68
CA PRO A 142 12.83 14.06 -2.18
C PRO A 142 13.49 13.25 -1.06
N LYS A 143 14.82 13.38 -0.94
CA LYS A 143 15.64 12.55 -0.05
C LYS A 143 15.10 12.49 1.38
N ILE A 144 14.56 13.59 1.90
CA ILE A 144 14.01 13.65 3.26
C ILE A 144 12.74 12.80 3.44
N VAL A 145 11.80 12.86 2.49
CA VAL A 145 10.57 12.05 2.53
C VAL A 145 10.92 10.58 2.32
N ARG A 146 11.79 10.28 1.36
CA ARG A 146 12.27 8.91 1.12
C ARG A 146 12.97 8.32 2.34
N ALA A 147 13.89 9.07 2.97
CA ALA A 147 14.59 8.61 4.17
C ALA A 147 13.62 8.39 5.33
N SER A 148 12.65 9.28 5.53
CA SER A 148 11.62 9.13 6.57
C SER A 148 10.78 7.87 6.37
N ALA A 149 10.37 7.61 5.13
CA ALA A 149 9.62 6.40 4.77
C ALA A 149 10.45 5.12 5.00
N ILE A 150 11.74 5.12 4.64
CA ILE A 150 12.64 3.98 4.89
C ILE A 150 12.79 3.73 6.39
N ILE A 151 13.06 4.77 7.18
CA ILE A 151 13.24 4.64 8.63
C ILE A 151 11.98 4.10 9.27
N CYS A 152 10.82 4.71 8.98
CA CYS A 152 9.53 4.22 9.48
C CYS A 152 9.33 2.76 9.11
N ARG A 153 9.56 2.39 7.86
CA ARG A 153 9.28 1.02 7.42
C ARG A 153 10.16 -0.01 8.10
N LEU A 154 11.46 0.24 8.19
CA LEU A 154 12.38 -0.67 8.86
C LEU A 154 12.10 -0.74 10.37
N MET A 155 11.75 0.38 11.01
CA MET A 155 11.37 0.38 12.42
C MET A 155 10.08 -0.41 12.67
N ASP A 156 9.06 -0.21 11.83
CA ASP A 156 7.81 -0.96 11.92
C ASP A 156 8.10 -2.45 11.79
N ASP A 157 8.80 -2.87 10.72
CA ASP A 157 9.15 -4.27 10.47
C ASP A 157 9.93 -4.89 11.63
N MET A 158 10.85 -4.18 12.27
CA MET A 158 11.59 -4.67 13.42
C MET A 158 10.70 -4.92 14.65
N ILE A 159 9.74 -4.01 14.89
CA ILE A 159 8.89 -4.05 16.09
C ILE A 159 7.68 -4.98 15.90
N SER A 160 7.09 -5.00 14.71
CA SER A 160 5.90 -5.80 14.39
C SER A 160 6.21 -7.25 14.05
N ARG A 161 7.47 -7.56 13.70
CA ARG A 161 7.92 -8.86 13.18
C ARG A 161 7.27 -10.07 13.83
N GLU A 162 7.44 -10.23 15.14
CA GLU A 162 7.02 -11.43 15.86
C GLU A 162 5.49 -11.61 15.78
N PHE A 163 4.76 -10.52 15.97
CA PHE A 163 3.30 -10.51 15.88
C PHE A 163 2.83 -10.83 14.45
N GLU A 164 3.49 -10.25 13.46
CA GLU A 164 3.13 -10.42 12.05
C GLU A 164 3.40 -11.83 11.54
N GLN A 165 4.50 -12.44 11.96
CA GLN A 165 4.78 -13.85 11.68
C GLN A 165 3.73 -14.77 12.32
N LYS A 166 3.32 -14.51 13.56
CA LYS A 166 2.30 -15.34 14.26
C LYS A 166 0.93 -15.31 13.58
N ARG A 167 0.49 -14.15 13.06
CA ARG A 167 -0.83 -14.00 12.41
C ARG A 167 -0.83 -14.42 10.93
N GLY A 168 0.35 -14.66 10.35
CA GLY A 168 0.52 -14.85 8.92
C GLY A 168 0.44 -13.52 8.18
N HIS A 169 1.58 -12.97 7.80
CA HIS A 169 1.69 -11.77 6.99
C HIS A 169 2.73 -11.96 5.88
N VAL A 170 2.91 -10.93 5.05
CA VAL A 170 3.94 -10.90 4.01
C VAL A 170 5.31 -10.82 4.68
N ALA A 171 6.35 -11.29 4.00
CA ALA A 171 7.71 -11.20 4.49
C ALA A 171 8.10 -9.73 4.76
N SER A 172 8.67 -9.45 5.94
CA SER A 172 9.22 -8.14 6.28
C SER A 172 10.60 -7.94 5.63
N ALA A 173 11.19 -6.76 5.82
CA ALA A 173 12.59 -6.49 5.46
C ALA A 173 13.55 -7.57 5.96
N ILE A 174 13.33 -8.09 7.18
CA ILE A 174 14.22 -9.04 7.82
C ILE A 174 14.13 -10.40 7.11
N GLU A 175 12.93 -10.91 6.84
CA GLU A 175 12.76 -12.16 6.11
C GLU A 175 13.26 -12.08 4.67
N CYS A 176 13.04 -10.94 4.00
CA CYS A 176 13.55 -10.71 2.65
C CYS A 176 15.09 -10.74 2.64
N TYR A 177 15.72 -10.06 3.60
CA TYR A 177 17.17 -10.06 3.76
C TYR A 177 17.73 -11.45 4.07
N MET A 178 17.12 -12.17 5.04
CA MET A 178 17.51 -13.52 5.43
C MET A 178 17.47 -14.49 4.25
N LYS A 179 16.38 -14.46 3.48
CA LYS A 179 16.21 -15.32 2.30
C LYS A 179 17.22 -15.00 1.21
N GLN A 180 17.49 -13.71 0.97
CA GLN A 180 18.40 -13.28 -0.09
C GLN A 180 19.86 -13.62 0.20
N HIS A 181 20.27 -13.55 1.47
CA HIS A 181 21.67 -13.76 1.87
C HIS A 181 21.92 -15.12 2.53
N GLY A 182 20.89 -15.95 2.72
CA GLY A 182 21.01 -17.26 3.35
C GLY A 182 21.46 -17.18 4.82
N VAL A 183 21.15 -16.09 5.50
CA VAL A 183 21.51 -15.87 6.91
C VAL A 183 20.38 -16.33 7.81
N ALA A 184 20.74 -17.02 8.89
CA ALA A 184 19.81 -17.38 9.95
C ALA A 184 19.61 -16.20 10.91
N ASP A 185 18.49 -16.21 11.61
CA ASP A 185 18.20 -15.19 12.62
C ASP A 185 19.26 -15.25 13.72
N ALA A 186 19.72 -14.08 14.16
CA ALA A 186 20.73 -13.97 15.22
C ALA A 186 20.12 -13.81 16.62
N TRP A 187 18.79 -13.86 16.74
CA TRP A 187 18.04 -13.58 17.97
C TRP A 187 16.85 -14.53 18.15
#